data_AF-A0A4R3KAV7-F1
#
_entry.id   AF-A0A4R3KAV7-F1
#
_cell.length_a   1.000
_cell.length_b   1.000
_cell.length_c   1.000
_cell.angle_alpha   90.00
_cell.angle_beta   90.00
_cell.angle_gamma   90.00
#
_symmetry.space_group_name_H-M   'P 1'
#
loop_
_entity.id
_entity.type
_entity.pdbx_description
1 polymer ?
#
loop_
_entity_poly.entity_id
_entity_poly.type
_entity_poly.pdbx_seq_one_letter_code
_entity_poly.pdbx_strand_id
1 'polypeptide(L)'
;MAYKGIDVSVWQGNSIDFNMVKASGIDFVIIRAGYGNGNKDKYFETNYSKAKAAGLHVGAYWYSYATSADGAKQEAKSCASVLSGKQIDYPVYFDIEEKSQLARGRNFCSSLTTAFCTELESRGYYAGFYTSLSSLNSVVTDAVKKRFTVWVAQWASKCSYPSAYGVWQYSSKGKVNGISGNVDMNYSYIDFPSTIKNGGFNGYGKSATANTSTTTVKKSVDEIASEIIAGKWGNGADRKKRLTAAGYDYNTVQAKVNEKLGTSSKKSTAIYYTVQRGDTLSGIAKKYGTTVSAIQKLNSSLIKNVNLIQVGWKIRVK
;
A
#
# COMPACT_ATOMS: atom_id res chain seq x y z
N MET A 1 -2.98 -22.42 -1.68
CA MET A 1 -3.14 -22.92 -3.06
C MET A 1 -2.41 -21.96 -3.98
N ALA A 2 -1.74 -22.43 -5.03
CA ALA A 2 -1.08 -21.56 -6.01
C ALA A 2 -1.94 -21.48 -7.27
N TYR A 3 -2.03 -20.29 -7.87
CA TYR A 3 -2.72 -20.08 -9.15
C TYR A 3 -1.73 -20.29 -10.28
N LYS A 4 -2.14 -20.96 -11.35
CA LYS A 4 -1.28 -21.24 -12.50
C LYS A 4 -1.47 -20.17 -13.56
N GLY A 5 -0.38 -19.65 -14.11
CA GLY A 5 -0.45 -18.58 -15.09
C GLY A 5 0.57 -18.73 -16.21
N ILE A 6 0.42 -17.85 -17.18
CA ILE A 6 1.38 -17.64 -18.27
C ILE A 6 1.71 -16.16 -18.40
N ASP A 7 2.77 -15.84 -19.12
CA ASP A 7 2.99 -14.50 -19.62
C ASP A 7 3.25 -14.53 -21.15
N VAL A 8 2.78 -13.48 -21.83
CA VAL A 8 2.76 -13.42 -23.30
C VAL A 8 3.05 -12.01 -23.82
N SER A 9 3.48 -11.95 -25.07
CA SER A 9 3.75 -10.72 -25.81
C SER A 9 3.51 -10.94 -27.30
N VAL A 10 3.98 -10.01 -28.13
CA VAL A 10 4.05 -10.20 -29.59
C VAL A 10 4.67 -11.54 -30.02
N TRP A 11 5.59 -12.10 -29.21
CA TRP A 11 6.34 -13.31 -29.54
C TRP A 11 5.49 -14.57 -29.63
N GLN A 12 4.34 -14.62 -28.95
CA GLN A 12 3.39 -15.72 -29.05
C GLN A 12 2.42 -15.59 -30.24
N GLY A 13 2.50 -14.50 -31.01
CA GLY A 13 1.65 -14.27 -32.18
C GLY A 13 0.23 -13.83 -31.85
N ASN A 14 -0.59 -13.66 -32.89
CA ASN A 14 -2.00 -13.26 -32.78
C ASN A 14 -2.98 -14.46 -32.75
N SER A 15 -2.45 -15.68 -32.85
CA SER A 15 -3.21 -16.92 -32.97
C SER A 15 -3.54 -17.58 -31.62
N ILE A 16 -3.28 -16.90 -30.50
CA ILE A 16 -3.59 -17.45 -29.18
C ILE A 16 -5.10 -17.66 -29.03
N ASP A 17 -5.50 -18.90 -28.72
CA ASP A 17 -6.84 -19.25 -28.29
C ASP A 17 -6.92 -19.27 -26.77
N PHE A 18 -7.43 -18.19 -26.20
CA PHE A 18 -7.52 -18.04 -24.74
C PHE A 18 -8.60 -18.93 -24.09
N ASN A 19 -9.57 -19.44 -24.85
CA ASN A 19 -10.54 -20.42 -24.31
C ASN A 19 -9.85 -21.77 -24.09
N MET A 20 -9.02 -22.20 -25.04
CA MET A 20 -8.20 -23.40 -24.85
C MET A 20 -7.15 -23.23 -23.74
N VAL A 21 -6.58 -22.03 -23.61
CA VAL A 21 -5.66 -21.69 -22.49
C VAL A 21 -6.41 -21.82 -21.16
N LYS A 22 -7.60 -21.25 -21.02
CA LYS A 22 -8.43 -21.37 -19.82
C LYS A 22 -8.77 -22.84 -19.52
N ALA A 23 -9.21 -23.58 -20.54
CA ALA A 23 -9.53 -25.00 -20.43
C ALA A 23 -8.33 -25.87 -20.03
N SER A 24 -7.10 -25.39 -20.28
CA SER A 24 -5.85 -26.05 -19.85
C SER A 24 -5.52 -25.83 -18.36
N GLY A 25 -6.43 -25.21 -17.60
CA GLY A 25 -6.25 -24.93 -16.17
C GLY A 25 -5.33 -23.75 -15.90
N ILE A 26 -5.30 -22.76 -16.80
CA ILE A 26 -4.62 -21.47 -16.57
C ILE A 26 -5.61 -20.50 -15.92
N ASP A 27 -5.19 -19.86 -14.84
CA ASP A 27 -5.99 -18.91 -14.05
C ASP A 27 -5.77 -17.47 -14.51
N PHE A 28 -4.52 -17.12 -14.84
CA PHE A 28 -4.13 -15.76 -15.19
C PHE A 28 -3.12 -15.69 -16.35
N VAL A 29 -3.09 -14.53 -17.00
CA VAL A 29 -2.09 -14.18 -18.01
C VAL A 29 -1.52 -12.78 -17.73
N ILE A 30 -0.19 -12.64 -17.69
CA ILE A 30 0.48 -11.33 -17.65
C ILE A 30 0.90 -10.96 -19.07
N ILE A 31 0.40 -9.84 -19.60
CA ILE A 31 0.58 -9.47 -21.01
C ILE A 31 1.55 -8.30 -21.11
N ARG A 32 2.52 -8.34 -22.03
CA ARG A 32 3.37 -7.16 -22.29
C ARG A 32 2.50 -6.00 -22.77
N ALA A 33 2.45 -4.91 -22.02
CA ALA A 33 1.76 -3.69 -22.43
C ALA A 33 2.60 -2.90 -23.45
N GLY A 34 3.91 -2.93 -23.28
CA GLY A 34 4.85 -2.24 -24.14
C GLY A 34 6.27 -2.32 -23.64
N TYR A 35 7.14 -1.51 -24.24
CA TYR A 35 8.57 -1.52 -23.96
C TYR A 35 9.24 -0.19 -24.29
N GLY A 36 10.32 0.11 -23.57
CA GLY A 36 11.16 1.28 -23.81
C GLY A 36 10.38 2.59 -23.81
N ASN A 37 10.85 3.53 -24.62
CA ASN A 37 10.30 4.88 -24.70
C ASN A 37 9.02 4.97 -25.56
N GLY A 38 7.93 4.37 -25.08
CA GLY A 38 6.58 4.57 -25.64
C GLY A 38 6.11 3.52 -26.65
N ASN A 39 6.85 2.43 -26.86
CA ASN A 39 6.42 1.39 -27.79
C ASN A 39 5.34 0.52 -27.16
N LYS A 40 4.15 0.48 -27.76
CA LYS A 40 3.07 -0.43 -27.36
C LYS A 40 3.30 -1.82 -27.97
N ASP A 41 3.08 -2.88 -27.20
CA ASP A 41 3.13 -4.23 -27.76
C ASP A 41 2.01 -4.42 -28.79
N LYS A 42 2.37 -4.96 -29.97
CA LYS A 42 1.49 -5.10 -31.13
C LYS A 42 0.20 -5.87 -30.81
N TYR A 43 0.25 -6.85 -29.90
CA TYR A 43 -0.90 -7.71 -29.60
C TYR A 43 -1.50 -7.45 -28.22
N PHE A 44 -1.08 -6.41 -27.49
CA PHE A 44 -1.61 -6.12 -26.15
C PHE A 44 -3.14 -6.02 -26.12
N GLU A 45 -3.75 -5.21 -27.00
CA GLU A 45 -5.21 -5.00 -26.99
C GLU A 45 -5.99 -6.27 -27.33
N THR A 46 -5.53 -6.99 -28.36
CA THR A 46 -6.16 -8.25 -28.78
C THR A 46 -6.04 -9.31 -27.70
N ASN A 47 -4.85 -9.46 -27.10
CA ASN A 47 -4.63 -10.42 -26.02
C ASN A 47 -5.43 -10.06 -24.77
N TYR A 48 -5.46 -8.78 -24.39
CA TYR A 48 -6.25 -8.30 -23.25
C TYR A 48 -7.74 -8.63 -23.45
N SER A 49 -8.31 -8.24 -24.59
CA SER A 49 -9.74 -8.44 -24.88
C SER A 49 -10.10 -9.93 -24.91
N LYS A 50 -9.33 -10.76 -25.62
CA LYS A 50 -9.58 -12.20 -25.71
C LYS A 50 -9.39 -12.92 -24.38
N ALA A 51 -8.36 -12.57 -23.60
CA ALA A 51 -8.12 -13.18 -22.30
C ALA A 51 -9.25 -12.85 -21.30
N LYS A 52 -9.69 -11.59 -21.24
CA LYS A 52 -10.85 -11.21 -20.39
C LYS A 52 -12.13 -11.92 -20.84
N ALA A 53 -12.38 -12.02 -22.14
CA ALA A 53 -13.54 -12.73 -22.67
C ALA A 53 -13.55 -14.24 -22.33
N ALA A 54 -12.37 -14.86 -22.27
CA ALA A 54 -12.19 -16.26 -21.85
C ALA A 54 -12.26 -16.46 -20.32
N GLY A 55 -12.47 -15.39 -19.52
CA GLY A 55 -12.52 -15.48 -18.05
C GLY A 55 -11.16 -15.71 -17.38
N LEU A 56 -10.07 -15.28 -18.02
CA LEU A 56 -8.74 -15.23 -17.40
C LEU A 56 -8.55 -13.92 -16.64
N HIS A 57 -7.84 -14.00 -15.52
CA HIS A 57 -7.34 -12.81 -14.85
C HIS A 57 -6.16 -12.22 -15.61
N VAL A 58 -6.13 -10.90 -15.81
CA VAL A 58 -5.09 -10.25 -16.64
C VAL A 58 -4.16 -9.38 -15.82
N GLY A 59 -2.86 -9.60 -15.96
CA GLY A 59 -1.78 -8.71 -15.51
C GLY A 59 -1.11 -8.00 -16.67
N ALA A 60 -0.20 -7.07 -16.38
CA ALA A 60 0.57 -6.40 -17.40
C ALA A 60 2.04 -6.25 -17.01
N TYR A 61 2.94 -6.18 -18.00
CA TYR A 61 4.33 -5.81 -17.76
C TYR A 61 4.85 -4.81 -18.81
N TRP A 62 5.91 -4.09 -18.45
CA TRP A 62 6.62 -3.16 -19.32
C TRP A 62 8.11 -3.49 -19.37
N TYR A 63 8.61 -3.88 -20.54
CA TYR A 63 10.02 -4.21 -20.74
C TYR A 63 10.86 -2.93 -20.81
N SER A 64 11.79 -2.76 -19.87
CA SER A 64 12.50 -1.49 -19.73
C SER A 64 13.77 -1.39 -20.57
N TYR A 65 13.97 -0.24 -21.20
CA TYR A 65 15.27 0.18 -21.75
C TYR A 65 15.80 1.44 -21.07
N ALA A 66 15.20 1.84 -19.93
CA ALA A 66 15.53 3.08 -19.25
C ALA A 66 17.00 3.12 -18.78
N THR A 67 17.68 4.23 -19.05
CA THR A 67 19.07 4.48 -18.61
C THR A 67 19.14 5.48 -17.44
N SER A 68 18.00 5.93 -16.93
CA SER A 68 17.88 6.84 -15.78
C SER A 68 16.52 6.65 -15.08
N ALA A 69 16.45 7.07 -13.81
CA ALA A 69 15.20 7.04 -13.03
C ALA A 69 14.10 7.86 -13.71
N ASP A 70 14.44 9.02 -14.30
CA ASP A 70 13.49 9.82 -15.08
C ASP A 70 13.02 9.07 -16.33
N GLY A 71 13.92 8.35 -17.03
CA GLY A 71 13.55 7.48 -18.14
C GLY A 71 12.55 6.41 -17.70
N ALA A 72 12.81 5.71 -16.60
CA ALA A 72 11.91 4.70 -16.05
C ALA A 72 10.54 5.31 -15.63
N LYS A 73 10.53 6.53 -15.11
CA LYS A 73 9.29 7.28 -14.86
C LYS A 73 8.52 7.57 -16.14
N GLN A 74 9.18 7.94 -17.25
CA GLN A 74 8.53 8.17 -18.53
C GLN A 74 7.98 6.87 -19.15
N GLU A 75 8.69 5.77 -18.99
CA GLU A 75 8.19 4.43 -19.35
C GLU A 75 6.93 4.07 -18.56
N ALA A 76 6.88 4.33 -17.25
CA ALA A 76 5.69 4.11 -16.43
C ALA A 76 4.47 4.93 -16.89
N LYS A 77 4.68 6.18 -17.32
CA LYS A 77 3.61 7.00 -17.91
C LYS A 77 3.08 6.41 -19.21
N SER A 78 3.98 5.90 -20.06
CA SER A 78 3.61 5.23 -21.31
C SER A 78 2.83 3.95 -21.05
N CYS A 79 3.29 3.15 -20.07
CA CYS A 79 2.58 1.98 -19.58
C CYS A 79 1.17 2.34 -19.11
N ALA A 80 1.04 3.33 -18.21
CA ALA A 80 -0.25 3.78 -17.71
C ALA A 80 -1.19 4.30 -18.80
N SER A 81 -0.66 4.93 -19.86
CA SER A 81 -1.44 5.36 -21.03
C SER A 81 -2.04 4.17 -21.78
N VAL A 82 -1.25 3.11 -22.02
CA VAL A 82 -1.72 1.87 -22.66
C VAL A 82 -2.78 1.16 -21.81
N LEU A 83 -2.62 1.18 -20.48
CA LEU A 83 -3.53 0.54 -19.53
C LEU A 83 -4.79 1.35 -19.21
N SER A 84 -4.83 2.63 -19.61
CA SER A 84 -5.96 3.52 -19.30
C SER A 84 -7.30 2.95 -19.78
N GLY A 85 -8.32 3.05 -18.93
CA GLY A 85 -9.67 2.54 -19.19
C GLY A 85 -9.82 1.02 -19.09
N LYS A 86 -8.79 0.29 -18.65
CA LYS A 86 -8.82 -1.17 -18.50
C LYS A 86 -8.84 -1.59 -17.03
N GLN A 87 -9.33 -2.82 -16.80
CA GLN A 87 -9.29 -3.47 -15.50
C GLN A 87 -8.22 -4.56 -15.51
N ILE A 88 -7.14 -4.33 -14.77
CA ILE A 88 -6.00 -5.25 -14.67
C ILE A 88 -6.07 -5.97 -13.33
N ASP A 89 -6.35 -7.27 -13.36
CA ASP A 89 -6.58 -8.14 -12.19
C ASP A 89 -5.30 -8.50 -11.42
N TYR A 90 -4.15 -8.35 -12.06
CA TYR A 90 -2.82 -8.63 -11.50
C TYR A 90 -1.95 -7.37 -11.48
N PRO A 91 -0.81 -7.36 -10.76
CA PRO A 91 0.07 -6.20 -10.72
C PRO A 91 0.56 -5.79 -12.11
N VAL A 92 0.93 -4.51 -12.21
CA VAL A 92 1.66 -3.98 -13.37
C VAL A 92 3.15 -4.05 -13.04
N TYR A 93 3.87 -4.88 -13.78
CA TYR A 93 5.27 -5.20 -13.50
C TYR A 93 6.24 -4.35 -14.32
N PHE A 94 7.23 -3.76 -13.64
CA PHE A 94 8.46 -3.28 -14.25
C PHE A 94 9.38 -4.45 -14.56
N ASP A 95 9.66 -4.70 -15.83
CA ASP A 95 10.52 -5.79 -16.27
C ASP A 95 11.96 -5.25 -16.47
N ILE A 96 12.87 -5.66 -15.57
CA ILE A 96 14.27 -5.21 -15.49
C ILE A 96 15.25 -6.36 -15.67
N GLU A 97 15.76 -6.49 -16.89
CA GLU A 97 16.66 -7.59 -17.29
C GLU A 97 17.79 -7.15 -18.22
N GLU A 98 17.75 -5.91 -18.71
CA GLU A 98 18.73 -5.42 -19.67
C GLU A 98 20.14 -5.49 -19.10
N LYS A 99 21.03 -6.22 -19.78
CA LYS A 99 22.43 -6.40 -19.33
C LYS A 99 23.11 -5.06 -19.06
N SER A 100 22.80 -4.06 -19.86
CA SER A 100 23.31 -2.68 -19.72
C SER A 100 22.82 -1.99 -18.44
N GLN A 101 21.59 -2.26 -18.00
CA GLN A 101 21.06 -1.79 -16.72
C GLN A 101 21.70 -2.57 -15.56
N LEU A 102 21.71 -3.91 -15.64
CA LEU A 102 22.22 -4.80 -14.59
C LEU A 102 23.70 -4.54 -14.28
N ALA A 103 24.51 -4.28 -15.32
CA ALA A 103 25.94 -3.98 -15.18
C ALA A 103 26.22 -2.70 -14.37
N ARG A 104 25.25 -1.78 -14.26
CA ARG A 104 25.37 -0.55 -13.47
C ARG A 104 25.09 -0.78 -11.98
N GLY A 105 24.69 -1.99 -11.61
CA GLY A 105 24.64 -2.45 -10.25
C GLY A 105 23.42 -1.99 -9.45
N ARG A 106 23.50 -2.29 -8.15
CA ARG A 106 22.33 -2.37 -7.27
C ARG A 106 21.56 -1.07 -7.09
N ASN A 107 22.28 0.02 -6.87
CA ASN A 107 21.65 1.32 -6.61
C ASN A 107 20.96 1.87 -7.86
N PHE A 108 21.56 1.62 -9.04
CA PHE A 108 20.99 2.04 -10.31
C PHE A 108 19.71 1.26 -10.63
N CYS A 109 19.75 -0.07 -10.59
CA CYS A 109 18.56 -0.88 -10.86
C CYS A 109 17.44 -0.61 -9.85
N SER A 110 17.78 -0.37 -8.57
CA SER A 110 16.81 0.03 -7.54
C SER A 110 16.18 1.40 -7.81
N SER A 111 16.92 2.37 -8.36
CA SER A 111 16.38 3.69 -8.68
C SER A 111 15.42 3.63 -9.88
N LEU A 112 15.73 2.83 -10.90
CA LEU A 112 14.81 2.57 -12.02
C LEU A 112 13.51 1.94 -11.54
N THR A 113 13.63 0.85 -10.78
CA THR A 113 12.48 0.10 -10.25
C THR A 113 11.60 0.99 -9.39
N THR A 114 12.21 1.76 -8.48
CA THR A 114 11.48 2.68 -7.60
C THR A 114 10.76 3.76 -8.39
N ALA A 115 11.42 4.38 -9.38
CA ALA A 115 10.83 5.44 -10.18
C ALA A 115 9.64 4.95 -11.02
N PHE A 116 9.77 3.80 -11.68
CA PHE A 116 8.69 3.22 -12.45
C PHE A 116 7.49 2.83 -11.56
N CYS A 117 7.74 2.06 -10.50
CA CYS A 117 6.66 1.55 -9.64
C CYS A 117 5.94 2.68 -8.90
N THR A 118 6.67 3.67 -8.38
CA THR A 118 6.06 4.82 -7.67
C THR A 118 5.22 5.68 -8.60
N GLU A 119 5.63 5.86 -9.87
CA GLU A 119 4.83 6.58 -10.86
C GLU A 119 3.51 5.85 -11.15
N LEU A 120 3.53 4.51 -11.27
CA LEU A 120 2.32 3.70 -11.40
C LEU A 120 1.41 3.77 -10.16
N GLU A 121 1.98 3.66 -8.96
CA GLU A 121 1.23 3.81 -7.70
C GLU A 121 0.53 5.17 -7.63
N SER A 122 1.21 6.25 -8.02
CA SER A 122 0.63 7.60 -8.04
C SER A 122 -0.56 7.74 -8.99
N ARG A 123 -0.71 6.81 -9.95
CA ARG A 123 -1.80 6.72 -10.92
C ARG A 123 -2.86 5.67 -10.54
N GLY A 124 -2.76 5.10 -9.34
CA GLY A 124 -3.71 4.13 -8.82
C GLY A 124 -3.47 2.69 -9.28
N TYR A 125 -2.29 2.36 -9.80
CA TYR A 125 -1.94 0.98 -10.14
C TYR A 125 -1.24 0.27 -8.98
N TYR A 126 -1.50 -1.03 -8.84
CA TYR A 126 -0.76 -1.94 -7.98
C TYR A 126 0.53 -2.35 -8.70
N ALA A 127 1.66 -1.80 -8.27
CA ALA A 127 2.93 -1.98 -8.96
C ALA A 127 3.79 -3.12 -8.37
N GLY A 128 4.53 -3.77 -9.25
CA GLY A 128 5.54 -4.76 -8.92
C GLY A 128 6.72 -4.68 -9.87
N PHE A 129 7.72 -5.53 -9.67
CA PHE A 129 8.80 -5.69 -10.65
C PHE A 129 9.15 -7.15 -10.88
N TYR A 130 9.66 -7.42 -12.07
CA TYR A 130 10.13 -8.71 -12.52
C TYR A 130 11.62 -8.69 -12.80
N THR A 131 12.30 -9.76 -12.37
CA THR A 131 13.70 -10.02 -12.73
C THR A 131 14.08 -11.46 -12.38
N SER A 132 15.19 -11.96 -12.93
CA SER A 132 15.72 -13.29 -12.59
C SER A 132 16.18 -13.37 -11.12
N LEU A 133 16.17 -14.55 -10.51
CA LEU A 133 16.67 -14.74 -9.14
C LEU A 133 18.12 -14.26 -8.96
N SER A 134 18.96 -14.48 -9.97
CA SER A 134 20.37 -14.01 -9.96
C SER A 134 20.43 -12.48 -9.86
N SER A 135 19.68 -11.80 -10.72
CA SER A 135 19.54 -10.35 -10.71
C SER A 135 18.90 -9.84 -9.41
N LEU A 136 17.84 -10.49 -8.93
CA LEU A 136 17.15 -10.12 -7.70
C LEU A 136 18.11 -10.12 -6.49
N ASN A 137 18.99 -11.11 -6.38
CA ASN A 137 19.97 -11.20 -5.30
C ASN A 137 21.09 -10.16 -5.42
N SER A 138 21.45 -9.75 -6.63
CA SER A 138 22.61 -8.88 -6.88
C SER A 138 22.26 -7.41 -7.04
N VAL A 139 21.24 -7.07 -7.83
CA VAL A 139 21.01 -5.71 -8.33
C VAL A 139 19.79 -4.99 -7.76
N VAL A 140 19.00 -5.60 -6.87
CA VAL A 140 17.90 -4.88 -6.20
C VAL A 140 18.16 -4.81 -4.69
N THR A 141 17.90 -3.66 -4.07
CA THR A 141 18.00 -3.50 -2.61
C THR A 141 16.84 -4.17 -1.88
N ASP A 142 17.05 -4.56 -0.63
CA ASP A 142 16.01 -5.18 0.19
C ASP A 142 14.84 -4.22 0.50
N ALA A 143 15.10 -2.91 0.53
CA ALA A 143 14.05 -1.91 0.66
C ALA A 143 13.06 -1.97 -0.52
N VAL A 144 13.57 -2.07 -1.75
CA VAL A 144 12.73 -2.19 -2.95
C VAL A 144 11.99 -3.53 -2.98
N LYS A 145 12.67 -4.63 -2.66
CA LYS A 145 12.05 -5.98 -2.58
C LYS A 145 10.93 -6.08 -1.55
N LYS A 146 11.04 -5.33 -0.44
CA LYS A 146 10.01 -5.29 0.61
C LYS A 146 8.86 -4.34 0.27
N ARG A 147 9.12 -3.29 -0.53
CA ARG A 147 8.11 -2.27 -0.85
C ARG A 147 7.18 -2.69 -1.99
N PHE A 148 7.71 -3.32 -3.02
CA PHE A 148 6.94 -3.73 -4.20
C PHE A 148 6.80 -5.24 -4.27
N THR A 149 5.71 -5.71 -4.86
CA THR A 149 5.55 -7.16 -5.07
C THR A 149 6.56 -7.66 -6.11
N VAL A 150 7.15 -8.82 -5.83
CA VAL A 150 8.19 -9.42 -6.67
C VAL A 150 7.58 -10.50 -7.55
N TRP A 151 7.84 -10.42 -8.85
CA TRP A 151 7.73 -11.53 -9.78
C TRP A 151 9.14 -12.05 -10.07
N VAL A 152 9.48 -13.23 -9.58
CA VAL A 152 10.84 -13.77 -9.67
C VAL A 152 10.94 -14.83 -10.77
N ALA A 153 11.95 -14.75 -11.62
CA ALA A 153 12.26 -15.81 -12.58
C ALA A 153 13.29 -16.79 -12.00
N GLN A 154 12.94 -18.08 -11.97
CA GLN A 154 13.91 -19.16 -11.71
C GLN A 154 13.39 -20.45 -12.34
N TRP A 155 14.05 -20.91 -13.40
CA TRP A 155 13.68 -22.16 -14.07
C TRP A 155 14.20 -23.38 -13.28
N ALA A 156 13.42 -23.80 -12.28
CA ALA A 156 13.74 -24.88 -11.37
C ALA A 156 12.46 -25.60 -10.91
N SER A 157 12.60 -26.76 -10.25
CA SER A 157 11.46 -27.46 -9.64
C SER A 157 10.87 -26.76 -8.42
N LYS A 158 11.63 -25.85 -7.81
CA LYS A 158 11.19 -25.01 -6.68
C LYS A 158 11.91 -23.66 -6.72
N CYS A 159 11.20 -22.58 -6.41
CA CYS A 159 11.81 -21.28 -6.19
C CYS A 159 12.64 -21.30 -4.89
N SER A 160 13.92 -20.97 -4.98
CA SER A 160 14.85 -20.89 -3.86
C SER A 160 15.00 -19.46 -3.32
N TYR A 161 14.18 -18.51 -3.76
CA TYR A 161 14.17 -17.16 -3.19
C TYR A 161 13.62 -17.23 -1.75
N PRO A 162 14.39 -16.81 -0.73
CA PRO A 162 14.04 -17.05 0.68
C PRO A 162 13.03 -16.06 1.27
N SER A 163 12.78 -14.95 0.56
CA SER A 163 11.89 -13.88 1.01
C SER A 163 10.53 -13.95 0.30
N ALA A 164 9.60 -13.05 0.66
CA ALA A 164 8.29 -12.99 0.03
C ALA A 164 8.35 -12.59 -1.47
N TYR A 165 7.55 -13.25 -2.29
CA TYR A 165 7.31 -12.94 -3.70
C TYR A 165 5.85 -13.26 -4.04
N GLY A 166 5.29 -12.56 -5.03
CA GLY A 166 3.91 -12.74 -5.45
C GLY A 166 3.75 -13.75 -6.58
N VAL A 167 4.67 -13.71 -7.55
CA VAL A 167 4.66 -14.58 -8.74
C VAL A 167 6.03 -15.20 -8.93
N TRP A 168 6.07 -16.44 -9.39
CA TRP A 168 7.28 -17.16 -9.78
C TRP A 168 7.16 -17.66 -11.21
N GLN A 169 8.03 -17.20 -12.10
CA GLN A 169 8.19 -17.78 -13.43
C GLN A 169 9.12 -19.00 -13.33
N TYR A 170 8.56 -20.19 -13.54
CA TYR A 170 9.24 -21.47 -13.29
C TYR A 170 9.69 -22.19 -14.56
N SER A 171 9.23 -21.76 -15.74
CA SER A 171 9.66 -22.32 -17.03
C SER A 171 9.50 -21.30 -18.14
N SER A 172 10.39 -21.33 -19.14
CA SER A 172 10.23 -20.63 -20.43
C SER A 172 9.92 -21.57 -21.61
N LYS A 173 9.66 -22.84 -21.29
CA LYS A 173 9.46 -23.92 -22.26
C LYS A 173 8.11 -24.63 -22.05
N GLY A 174 7.15 -23.93 -21.45
CA GLY A 174 5.81 -24.45 -21.25
C GLY A 174 5.11 -24.75 -22.56
N LYS A 175 4.20 -25.74 -22.52
CA LYS A 175 3.28 -26.08 -23.59
C LYS A 175 1.86 -25.97 -23.04
N VAL A 176 1.04 -25.13 -23.64
CA VAL A 176 -0.35 -24.88 -23.25
C VAL A 176 -1.21 -24.93 -24.51
N ASN A 177 -2.32 -25.67 -24.47
CA ASN A 177 -3.22 -25.74 -25.62
C ASN A 177 -3.77 -24.35 -25.93
N GLY A 178 -3.85 -24.03 -27.22
CA GLY A 178 -4.20 -22.69 -27.70
C GLY A 178 -3.00 -21.76 -27.94
N ILE A 179 -1.77 -22.17 -27.61
CA ILE A 179 -0.55 -21.40 -27.92
C ILE A 179 0.40 -22.25 -28.76
N SER A 180 0.82 -21.72 -29.89
CA SER A 180 1.87 -22.34 -30.71
C SER A 180 3.25 -22.08 -30.10
N GLY A 181 4.10 -23.10 -30.06
CA GLY A 181 5.47 -22.95 -29.57
C GLY A 181 5.59 -23.03 -28.05
N ASN A 182 6.54 -22.29 -27.49
CA ASN A 182 6.78 -22.25 -26.04
C ASN A 182 6.07 -21.04 -25.43
N VAL A 183 5.67 -21.19 -24.17
CA VAL A 183 5.16 -20.09 -23.35
C VAL A 183 5.78 -20.14 -21.96
N ASP A 184 5.99 -18.96 -21.39
CA ASP A 184 6.48 -18.80 -20.04
C ASP A 184 5.39 -19.20 -19.04
N MET A 185 5.77 -19.97 -18.02
CA MET A 185 4.86 -20.55 -17.05
C MET A 185 5.11 -19.98 -15.66
N ASN A 186 4.02 -19.66 -14.99
CA ASN A 186 4.03 -18.93 -13.73
C ASN A 186 3.18 -19.61 -12.66
N TYR A 187 3.60 -19.46 -11.40
CA TYR A 187 2.72 -19.63 -10.24
C TYR A 187 2.53 -18.29 -9.54
N SER A 188 1.31 -18.00 -9.12
CA SER A 188 1.02 -16.90 -8.20
C SER A 188 0.58 -17.44 -6.84
N TYR A 189 1.09 -16.83 -5.78
CA TYR A 189 0.86 -17.21 -4.39
C TYR A 189 -0.02 -16.20 -3.63
N ILE A 190 -0.46 -15.15 -4.31
CA ILE A 190 -1.30 -14.09 -3.77
C ILE A 190 -2.58 -14.04 -4.59
N ASP A 191 -3.73 -13.92 -3.92
CA ASP A 191 -5.00 -13.57 -4.58
C ASP A 191 -4.99 -12.08 -4.97
N PHE A 192 -4.26 -11.79 -6.04
CA PHE A 192 -4.18 -10.45 -6.61
C PHE A 192 -5.53 -9.94 -7.12
N PRO A 193 -6.38 -10.73 -7.79
CA PRO A 193 -7.70 -10.26 -8.22
C PRO A 193 -8.51 -9.66 -7.06
N SER A 194 -8.60 -10.36 -5.93
CA SER A 194 -9.30 -9.83 -4.74
C SER A 194 -8.58 -8.63 -4.16
N THR A 195 -7.25 -8.69 -4.01
CA THR A 195 -6.44 -7.61 -3.41
C THR A 195 -6.59 -6.30 -4.19
N ILE A 196 -6.48 -6.37 -5.52
CA ILE A 196 -6.51 -5.23 -6.43
C ILE A 196 -7.91 -4.65 -6.51
N LYS A 197 -8.93 -5.50 -6.68
CA LYS A 197 -10.33 -5.07 -6.77
C LYS A 197 -10.80 -4.43 -5.46
N ASN A 198 -10.51 -5.04 -4.31
CA ASN A 198 -10.91 -4.52 -3.00
C ASN A 198 -10.14 -3.24 -2.63
N GLY A 199 -8.88 -3.13 -3.06
CA GLY A 199 -8.08 -1.92 -2.89
C GLY A 199 -8.45 -0.78 -3.85
N GLY A 200 -9.28 -1.06 -4.85
CA GLY A 200 -9.67 -0.09 -5.87
C GLY A 200 -8.55 0.33 -6.81
N PHE A 201 -7.56 -0.54 -7.01
CA PHE A 201 -6.42 -0.31 -7.89
C PHE A 201 -6.76 -0.68 -9.35
N ASN A 202 -5.85 -0.36 -10.28
CA ASN A 202 -5.84 -0.89 -11.65
C ASN A 202 -7.16 -0.71 -12.43
N GLY A 203 -7.77 0.48 -12.34
CA GLY A 203 -9.00 0.78 -13.10
C GLY A 203 -10.29 0.24 -12.48
N TYR A 204 -10.23 -0.41 -11.31
CA TYR A 204 -11.44 -0.75 -10.55
C TYR A 204 -12.04 0.45 -9.81
N GLY A 205 -11.26 1.52 -9.63
CA GLY A 205 -11.65 2.70 -8.85
C GLY A 205 -11.80 2.35 -7.37
N LYS A 206 -11.71 3.34 -6.48
CA LYS A 206 -12.16 3.12 -5.09
C LYS A 206 -13.67 2.94 -5.12
N SER A 207 -14.14 1.70 -5.10
CA SER A 207 -15.57 1.42 -4.91
C SER A 207 -16.04 2.12 -3.64
N ALA A 208 -16.78 3.21 -3.80
CA ALA A 208 -17.68 3.71 -2.78
C ALA A 208 -18.80 2.66 -2.69
N THR A 209 -18.71 1.77 -1.69
CA THR A 209 -19.54 0.59 -1.38
C THR A 209 -18.93 -0.76 -1.75
N ALA A 210 -18.23 -1.33 -0.75
CA ALA A 210 -18.17 -2.77 -0.50
C ALA A 210 -18.55 -3.01 0.97
N ASN A 211 -19.81 -2.70 1.30
CA ASN A 211 -20.51 -3.31 2.42
C ASN A 211 -21.09 -4.63 1.89
N THR A 212 -20.37 -5.73 2.09
CA THR A 212 -20.89 -7.05 2.50
C THR A 212 -19.69 -7.99 2.62
N SER A 213 -19.16 -8.08 3.83
CA SER A 213 -18.38 -9.22 4.30
C SER A 213 -19.15 -9.78 5.49
N THR A 214 -19.57 -11.04 5.44
CA THR A 214 -19.58 -11.84 6.66
C THR A 214 -18.12 -12.30 6.80
N THR A 215 -17.27 -11.61 7.55
CA THR A 215 -17.39 -11.40 8.99
C THR A 215 -16.73 -10.10 9.47
N THR A 216 -17.55 -9.33 10.20
CA THR A 216 -17.24 -8.27 11.17
C THR A 216 -16.63 -6.99 10.60
N VAL A 217 -17.54 -6.04 10.30
CA VAL A 217 -17.23 -4.63 10.08
C VAL A 217 -16.32 -4.13 11.20
N LYS A 218 -15.07 -3.94 10.85
CA LYS A 218 -14.03 -3.44 11.73
C LYS A 218 -14.17 -1.92 11.79
N LYS A 219 -14.54 -1.40 12.96
CA LYS A 219 -14.68 0.03 13.24
C LYS A 219 -13.47 0.81 12.73
N SER A 220 -13.67 2.03 12.26
CA SER A 220 -12.58 2.88 11.77
C SER A 220 -11.52 3.17 12.84
N VAL A 221 -10.30 3.54 12.41
CA VAL A 221 -9.25 4.02 13.32
C VAL A 221 -9.73 5.17 14.21
N ASP A 222 -10.62 6.03 13.69
CA ASP A 222 -11.25 7.12 14.43
C ASP A 222 -12.20 6.65 15.53
N GLU A 223 -13.06 5.68 15.22
CA GLU A 223 -13.97 5.09 16.18
C GLU A 223 -13.21 4.33 17.26
N ILE A 224 -12.21 3.54 16.87
CA ILE A 224 -11.33 2.85 17.82
C ILE A 224 -10.55 3.82 18.67
N ALA A 225 -10.02 4.90 18.11
CA ALA A 225 -9.36 5.94 18.88
C ALA A 225 -10.33 6.57 19.90
N SER A 226 -11.59 6.78 19.53
CA SER A 226 -12.63 7.29 20.42
C SER A 226 -12.99 6.30 21.53
N GLU A 227 -13.05 5.00 21.22
CA GLU A 227 -13.27 3.94 22.21
C GLU A 227 -12.09 3.73 23.16
N ILE A 228 -10.86 3.91 22.68
CA ILE A 228 -9.64 3.91 23.50
C ILE A 228 -9.67 5.08 24.48
N ILE A 229 -10.05 6.28 24.01
CA ILE A 229 -10.23 7.46 24.86
C ILE A 229 -11.33 7.21 25.89
N ALA A 230 -12.38 6.47 25.53
CA ALA A 230 -13.44 6.02 26.44
C ALA A 230 -13.04 4.80 27.30
N GLY A 231 -11.78 4.34 27.26
CA GLY A 231 -11.25 3.28 28.14
C GLY A 231 -11.59 1.84 27.75
N LYS A 232 -12.26 1.60 26.61
CA LYS A 232 -12.79 0.27 26.24
C LYS A 232 -11.72 -0.74 25.82
N TRP A 233 -10.49 -0.27 25.56
CA TRP A 233 -9.40 -1.04 24.95
C TRP A 233 -8.20 -1.27 25.89
N GLY A 234 -8.40 -1.18 27.22
CA GLY A 234 -7.31 -1.40 28.18
C GLY A 234 -6.21 -0.33 28.11
N ASN A 235 -5.05 -0.60 28.72
CA ASN A 235 -3.91 0.33 28.78
C ASN A 235 -2.59 -0.37 28.41
N GLY A 236 -1.57 0.42 28.06
CA GLY A 236 -0.20 -0.06 27.80
C GLY A 236 -0.12 -1.28 26.85
N ALA A 237 0.52 -2.35 27.32
CA ALA A 237 0.74 -3.57 26.57
C ALA A 237 -0.57 -4.34 26.23
N ASP A 238 -1.57 -4.30 27.12
CA ASP A 238 -2.87 -4.95 26.89
C ASP A 238 -3.60 -4.32 25.69
N ARG A 239 -3.62 -2.99 25.62
CA ARG A 239 -4.19 -2.26 24.49
C ARG A 239 -3.53 -2.65 23.17
N LYS A 240 -2.20 -2.69 23.16
CA LYS A 240 -1.44 -3.08 21.96
C LYS A 240 -1.80 -4.49 21.51
N LYS A 241 -1.85 -5.45 22.44
CA LYS A 241 -2.22 -6.84 22.16
C LYS A 241 -3.64 -6.94 21.59
N ARG A 242 -4.62 -6.26 22.19
CA ARG A 242 -6.03 -6.29 21.78
C ARG A 242 -6.26 -5.63 20.42
N LEU A 243 -5.60 -4.51 20.16
CA LEU A 243 -5.66 -3.84 18.86
C LEU A 243 -5.05 -4.70 17.76
N THR A 244 -3.87 -5.28 17.99
CA THR A 244 -3.22 -6.17 17.02
C THR A 244 -4.03 -7.44 16.77
N ALA A 245 -4.63 -8.05 17.81
CA ALA A 245 -5.51 -9.20 17.66
C ALA A 245 -6.80 -8.88 16.89
N ALA A 246 -7.34 -7.67 17.06
CA ALA A 246 -8.43 -7.15 16.23
C ALA A 246 -7.95 -6.62 14.85
N GLY A 247 -6.66 -6.85 14.52
CA GLY A 247 -6.01 -6.54 13.26
C GLY A 247 -5.65 -5.07 13.05
N TYR A 248 -5.81 -4.19 14.05
CA TYR A 248 -5.48 -2.77 13.93
C TYR A 248 -3.98 -2.53 14.07
N ASP A 249 -3.46 -1.57 13.30
CA ASP A 249 -2.12 -1.05 13.50
C ASP A 249 -2.08 -0.17 14.75
N TYR A 250 -1.36 -0.62 15.78
CA TYR A 250 -1.27 0.07 17.07
C TYR A 250 -0.74 1.50 16.92
N ASN A 251 0.28 1.72 16.09
CA ASN A 251 0.92 3.02 15.96
C ASN A 251 -0.01 4.05 15.32
N THR A 252 -0.75 3.63 14.30
CA THR A 252 -1.75 4.42 13.57
C THR A 252 -2.89 4.80 14.50
N VAL A 253 -3.41 3.84 15.25
CA VAL A 253 -4.46 4.08 16.24
C VAL A 253 -3.96 4.97 17.38
N GLN A 254 -2.75 4.76 17.89
CA GLN A 254 -2.18 5.57 18.95
C GLN A 254 -1.87 7.00 18.48
N ALA A 255 -1.43 7.18 17.23
CA ALA A 255 -1.29 8.49 16.61
C ALA A 255 -2.63 9.21 16.52
N LYS A 256 -3.71 8.52 16.15
CA LYS A 256 -5.05 9.11 16.10
C LYS A 256 -5.64 9.42 17.48
N VAL A 257 -5.34 8.59 18.48
CA VAL A 257 -5.64 8.90 19.89
C VAL A 257 -4.91 10.16 20.33
N ASN A 258 -3.62 10.28 20.04
CA ASN A 258 -2.83 11.48 20.35
C ASN A 258 -3.34 12.71 19.59
N GLU A 259 -3.76 12.54 18.34
CA GLU A 259 -4.39 13.59 17.53
C GLU A 259 -5.74 14.02 18.13
N LYS A 260 -6.62 13.09 18.54
CA LYS A 260 -7.92 13.39 19.17
C LYS A 260 -7.78 14.01 20.55
N LEU A 261 -6.82 13.55 21.34
CA LEU A 261 -6.47 14.17 22.63
C LEU A 261 -5.80 15.54 22.45
N GLY A 262 -5.07 15.75 21.34
CA GLY A 262 -4.46 17.03 20.97
C GLY A 262 -5.45 18.06 20.40
N THR A 263 -6.43 17.60 19.61
CA THR A 263 -7.49 18.41 18.98
C THR A 263 -8.67 18.71 19.91
N SER A 264 -8.71 18.09 21.10
CA SER A 264 -9.68 18.40 22.15
C SER A 264 -9.40 19.72 22.88
N SER A 265 -8.33 20.45 22.54
CA SER A 265 -8.22 21.86 22.90
C SER A 265 -9.05 22.70 21.92
N LYS A 266 -10.37 22.76 22.15
CA LYS A 266 -11.10 23.99 21.81
C LYS A 266 -10.23 25.13 22.33
N LYS A 267 -9.86 26.07 21.46
CA LYS A 267 -9.15 27.29 21.85
C LYS A 267 -10.05 28.01 22.86
N SER A 268 -9.91 27.69 24.14
CA SER A 268 -10.63 28.37 25.20
C SER A 268 -10.05 29.77 25.23
N THR A 269 -10.91 30.76 25.00
CA THR A 269 -10.56 32.13 25.35
C THR A 269 -10.10 32.11 26.81
N ALA A 270 -8.86 32.53 27.05
CA ALA A 270 -8.30 32.51 28.39
C ALA A 270 -9.16 33.40 29.30
N ILE A 271 -9.68 32.82 30.38
CA ILE A 271 -10.47 33.57 31.36
C ILE A 271 -9.57 33.89 32.54
N TYR A 272 -9.56 35.15 32.96
CA TYR A 272 -8.81 35.61 34.12
C TYR A 272 -9.74 36.06 35.24
N TYR A 273 -9.29 35.90 36.48
CA TYR A 273 -9.97 36.35 37.69
C TYR A 273 -8.98 37.08 38.60
N THR A 274 -9.44 38.14 39.25
CA THR A 274 -8.66 38.88 40.26
C THR A 274 -9.10 38.43 41.64
N VAL A 275 -8.18 37.84 42.41
CA VAL A 275 -8.45 37.32 43.77
C VAL A 275 -8.97 38.43 44.69
N GLN A 276 -10.07 38.18 45.39
CA GLN A 276 -10.71 39.09 46.34
C GLN A 276 -10.50 38.62 47.78
N ARG A 277 -10.72 39.53 48.75
CA ARG A 277 -10.61 39.21 50.17
C ARG A 277 -11.63 38.12 50.54
N GLY A 278 -11.16 37.02 51.11
CA GLY A 278 -11.98 35.86 51.50
C GLY A 278 -12.04 34.74 50.47
N ASP A 279 -11.42 34.92 49.30
CA ASP A 279 -11.35 33.86 48.30
C ASP A 279 -10.42 32.71 48.73
N THR A 280 -10.78 31.50 48.31
CA THR A 280 -9.91 30.32 48.29
C THR A 280 -9.79 29.79 46.87
N LEU A 281 -8.69 29.12 46.53
CA LEU A 281 -8.56 28.50 45.20
C LEU A 281 -9.65 27.47 44.92
N SER A 282 -10.11 26.76 45.95
CA SER A 282 -11.21 25.79 45.82
C SER A 282 -12.53 26.49 45.51
N GLY A 283 -12.82 27.62 46.17
CA GLY A 283 -14.00 28.45 45.88
C GLY A 283 -13.98 29.01 44.45
N ILE A 284 -12.83 29.54 44.02
CA ILE A 284 -12.64 30.05 42.66
C ILE A 284 -12.78 28.90 41.63
N ALA A 285 -12.15 27.75 41.89
CA ALA A 285 -12.25 26.60 41.00
C ALA A 285 -13.70 26.13 40.81
N LYS A 286 -14.47 26.06 41.91
CA LYS A 286 -15.91 25.74 41.87
C LYS A 286 -16.70 26.77 41.06
N LYS A 287 -16.45 28.07 41.28
CA LYS A 287 -17.12 29.17 40.56
C LYS A 287 -16.93 29.11 39.05
N TYR A 288 -15.75 28.71 38.58
CA TYR A 288 -15.43 28.64 37.15
C TYR A 288 -15.60 27.24 36.55
N GLY A 289 -16.03 26.24 37.33
CA GLY A 289 -16.16 24.86 36.85
C GLY A 289 -14.82 24.27 36.39
N THR A 290 -13.78 24.45 37.19
CA THR A 290 -12.42 23.92 37.00
C THR A 290 -11.90 23.31 38.30
N THR A 291 -10.62 22.94 38.39
CA THR A 291 -10.01 22.38 39.61
C THR A 291 -8.86 23.26 40.13
N VAL A 292 -8.55 23.14 41.43
CA VAL A 292 -7.41 23.84 42.05
C VAL A 292 -6.11 23.51 41.32
N SER A 293 -5.89 22.24 40.98
CA SER A 293 -4.70 21.79 40.26
C SER A 293 -4.64 22.37 38.84
N ALA A 294 -5.77 22.49 38.14
CA ALA A 294 -5.82 23.12 36.83
C ALA A 294 -5.47 24.62 36.90
N ILE A 295 -6.03 25.34 37.88
CA ILE A 295 -5.69 26.75 38.12
C ILE A 295 -4.21 26.90 38.46
N GLN A 296 -3.67 26.06 39.36
CA GLN A 296 -2.24 26.11 39.72
C GLN A 296 -1.35 25.89 38.49
N LYS A 297 -1.68 24.91 37.65
CA LYS A 297 -0.92 24.59 36.44
C LYS A 297 -0.90 25.74 35.44
N LEU A 298 -2.02 26.45 35.27
CA LEU A 298 -2.12 27.63 34.40
C LEU A 298 -1.37 28.85 34.95
N ASN A 299 -1.05 28.87 36.24
CA ASN A 299 -0.41 29.99 36.93
C ASN A 299 0.83 29.55 37.71
N SER A 300 1.58 28.57 37.20
CA SER A 300 2.65 27.89 37.94
C SER A 300 3.82 28.80 38.34
N SER A 301 3.96 29.97 37.70
CA SER A 301 4.91 31.02 38.11
C SER A 301 4.44 31.80 39.34
N LEU A 302 3.12 31.98 39.51
CA LEU A 302 2.51 32.81 40.55
C LEU A 302 2.05 31.98 41.76
N ILE A 303 1.46 30.80 41.53
CA ILE A 303 0.90 29.94 42.59
C ILE A 303 1.82 28.75 42.84
N LYS A 304 2.80 28.94 43.72
CA LYS A 304 3.71 27.86 44.16
C LYS A 304 3.09 26.98 45.24
N ASN A 305 2.26 27.56 46.10
CA ASN A 305 1.50 26.85 47.13
C ASN A 305 0.00 27.11 46.93
N VAL A 306 -0.79 26.05 46.71
CA VAL A 306 -2.24 26.16 46.45
C VAL A 306 -3.05 26.68 47.64
N ASN A 307 -2.48 26.60 48.84
CA ASN A 307 -3.11 27.12 50.05
C ASN A 307 -2.79 28.60 50.29
N LEU A 308 -1.98 29.23 49.43
CA LEU A 308 -1.55 30.62 49.58
C LEU A 308 -1.81 31.40 48.29
N ILE A 309 -2.86 32.22 48.30
CA ILE A 309 -3.17 33.21 47.27
C ILE A 309 -3.32 34.59 47.90
N GLN A 310 -2.95 35.63 47.17
CA GLN A 310 -3.04 37.01 47.65
C GLN A 310 -4.13 37.77 46.91
N VAL A 311 -4.83 38.64 47.65
CA VAL A 311 -5.80 39.58 47.10
C VAL A 311 -5.13 40.45 46.03
N GLY A 312 -5.81 40.66 44.91
CA GLY A 312 -5.31 41.42 43.76
C GLY A 312 -4.57 40.58 42.72
N TRP A 313 -4.24 39.31 42.99
CA TRP A 313 -3.62 38.45 41.98
C TRP A 313 -4.56 38.20 40.81
N LYS A 314 -4.10 38.53 39.58
CA LYS A 314 -4.80 38.18 38.34
C LYS A 314 -4.35 36.78 37.91
N ILE A 315 -5.21 35.79 38.13
CA ILE A 315 -4.96 34.38 37.85
C ILE A 315 -5.78 33.90 36.66
N ARG A 316 -5.20 33.03 35.83
CA ARG A 316 -5.88 32.36 34.72
C ARG A 316 -6.70 31.18 35.24
N VAL A 317 -7.99 31.14 34.93
CA VAL A 317 -8.91 30.10 35.42
C VAL A 317 -9.41 29.15 34.32
N LYS A 318 -9.27 29.52 33.02
CA LYS A 318 -9.49 28.67 31.82
C LYS A 318 -8.58 29.07 30.66
#